data_AF-A0A7V3U1T3-F1
#
_entry.id   AF-A0A7V3U1T3-F1
#
_cell.length_a   1.000
_cell.length_b   1.000
_cell.length_c   1.000
_cell.angle_alpha   90.00
_cell.angle_beta   90.00
_cell.angle_gamma   90.00
#
_symmetry.space_group_name_H-M   'P 1'
#
loop_
_entity.id
_entity.type
_entity.pdbx_description
1 polymer ?
#
loop_
_entity_poly.entity_id
_entity_poly.type
_entity_poly.pdbx_seq_one_letter_code
_entity_poly.pdbx_strand_id
1 'polypeptide(L)'
;MDKFETGGPFQWFFGNILESFYNFGYAITHPSLWLSWLNGFDGAEDKQALMRFIYYGGSQEFFFVIFTTFLMMTAYGIWRNNFMWGVVRALEGFANTVGRFMAWAGLLMVLQQIVIVFMQRIFTAAEITLAFGAPLTKDVSWWAESLKFENALIVALCATYTFVQGGHVRVDLVYSKVKFRTKR
;
A
#
# COMPACT_ATOMS: atom_id res chain seq x y z
N MET A 1 -25.30 1.02 -12.35
CA MET A 1 -26.76 1.03 -12.69
C MET A 1 -27.12 2.47 -13.05
N ASP A 2 -26.93 2.82 -14.31
CA ASP A 2 -26.79 4.19 -14.87
C ASP A 2 -28.05 5.07 -14.84
N LYS A 3 -28.99 4.81 -13.93
CA LYS A 3 -30.32 5.44 -13.87
C LYS A 3 -30.25 6.95 -13.61
N PHE A 4 -29.14 7.47 -13.11
CA PHE A 4 -28.93 8.91 -12.89
C PHE A 4 -27.98 9.55 -13.91
N GLU A 5 -27.37 8.79 -14.82
CA GLU A 5 -26.34 9.28 -15.74
C GLU A 5 -26.89 9.87 -17.06
N THR A 6 -28.18 9.72 -17.34
CA THR A 6 -28.82 10.11 -18.62
C THR A 6 -29.08 11.61 -18.78
N GLY A 7 -28.19 12.46 -18.25
CA GLY A 7 -28.24 13.92 -18.41
C GLY A 7 -26.84 14.53 -18.61
N GLY A 8 -26.79 15.84 -18.84
CA GLY A 8 -25.53 16.57 -19.10
C GLY A 8 -24.46 16.41 -17.99
N PRO A 9 -23.25 16.96 -18.18
CA PRO A 9 -22.07 16.65 -17.35
C PRO A 9 -22.26 16.80 -15.83
N PHE A 10 -23.09 17.75 -15.40
CA PHE A 10 -23.41 17.94 -13.98
C PHE A 10 -24.28 16.82 -13.41
N GLN A 11 -25.28 16.34 -14.16
CA GLN A 11 -26.15 15.26 -13.72
C GLN A 11 -25.39 13.94 -13.64
N TRP A 12 -24.51 13.68 -14.61
CA TRP A 12 -23.60 12.53 -14.56
C TRP A 12 -22.72 12.55 -13.29
N PHE A 13 -22.10 13.69 -12.97
CA PHE A 13 -21.21 13.79 -11.81
C PHE A 13 -21.95 13.62 -10.47
N PHE A 14 -23.04 14.35 -10.26
CA PHE A 14 -23.82 14.23 -9.01
C PHE A 14 -24.59 12.92 -8.93
N GLY A 15 -25.03 12.37 -10.06
CA GLY A 15 -25.65 11.04 -10.16
C GLY A 15 -24.71 9.95 -9.65
N ASN A 16 -23.45 9.97 -10.10
CA ASN A 16 -22.42 9.04 -9.64
C ASN A 16 -22.08 9.19 -8.15
N ILE A 17 -22.09 10.42 -7.61
CA ILE A 17 -21.90 10.64 -6.16
C ILE A 17 -23.04 10.00 -5.37
N LEU A 18 -24.30 10.15 -5.80
CA LEU A 18 -25.44 9.53 -5.12
C LEU A 18 -25.42 8.00 -5.27
N GLU A 19 -25.10 7.51 -6.46
CA GLU A 19 -25.01 6.08 -6.73
C GLU A 19 -23.87 5.41 -5.93
N SER A 20 -22.82 6.17 -5.57
CA SER A 20 -21.73 5.65 -4.76
C SER A 20 -22.18 5.09 -3.39
N PHE A 21 -23.21 5.66 -2.76
CA PHE A 21 -23.77 5.13 -1.52
C PHE A 21 -24.44 3.76 -1.74
N TYR A 22 -25.16 3.61 -2.86
CA TYR A 22 -25.79 2.36 -3.24
C TYR A 22 -24.74 1.31 -3.63
N ASN A 23 -23.76 1.67 -4.45
CA ASN A 23 -22.68 0.78 -4.88
C ASN A 23 -21.84 0.29 -3.69
N PHE A 24 -21.56 1.17 -2.71
CA PHE A 24 -20.90 0.77 -1.47
C PHE A 24 -21.74 -0.21 -0.65
N GLY A 25 -23.04 0.08 -0.46
CA GLY A 25 -23.95 -0.82 0.24
C GLY A 25 -24.11 -2.19 -0.44
N TYR A 26 -24.20 -2.19 -1.77
CA TYR A 26 -24.30 -3.41 -2.58
C TYR A 26 -23.02 -4.26 -2.49
N ALA A 27 -21.85 -3.63 -2.56
CA ALA A 27 -20.56 -4.31 -2.43
C ALA A 27 -20.39 -5.02 -1.08
N ILE A 28 -20.81 -4.38 0.02
CA ILE A 28 -20.71 -4.96 1.38
C ILE A 28 -21.74 -6.07 1.61
N THR A 29 -22.96 -5.92 1.11
CA THR A 29 -24.06 -6.87 1.38
C THR A 29 -23.97 -8.13 0.55
N HIS A 30 -23.25 -8.12 -0.58
CA HIS A 30 -23.12 -9.26 -1.47
C HIS A 30 -21.66 -9.71 -1.64
N PRO A 31 -20.94 -10.06 -0.56
CA PRO A 31 -19.52 -10.42 -0.64
C PRO A 31 -19.26 -11.65 -1.52
N SER A 32 -20.24 -12.57 -1.61
CA SER A 32 -20.16 -13.77 -2.45
C SER A 32 -20.01 -13.48 -3.94
N LEU A 33 -20.50 -12.34 -4.44
CA LEU A 33 -20.39 -11.98 -5.86
C LEU A 33 -18.96 -11.64 -6.31
N TRP A 34 -18.08 -11.33 -5.36
CA TRP A 34 -16.72 -10.83 -5.61
C TRP A 34 -15.65 -11.67 -4.91
N LEU A 35 -15.99 -12.42 -3.86
CA LEU A 35 -15.05 -13.19 -3.03
C LEU A 35 -15.24 -14.71 -3.16
N SER A 36 -16.12 -15.20 -4.04
CA SER A 36 -16.33 -16.65 -4.19
C SER A 36 -15.04 -17.39 -4.57
N TRP A 37 -14.15 -16.72 -5.34
CA TRP A 37 -12.84 -17.23 -5.75
C TRP A 37 -11.88 -17.56 -4.60
N LEU A 38 -12.13 -17.07 -3.38
CA LEU A 38 -11.35 -17.48 -2.20
C LEU A 38 -11.58 -18.94 -1.80
N ASN A 39 -12.69 -19.55 -2.24
CA ASN A 39 -13.03 -20.95 -1.93
C ASN A 39 -12.51 -21.95 -2.99
N GLY A 40 -11.91 -21.47 -4.09
CA GLY A 40 -11.41 -22.30 -5.18
C GLY A 40 -11.59 -21.65 -6.55
N PHE A 41 -11.07 -22.30 -7.59
CA PHE A 41 -11.17 -21.84 -8.99
C PHE A 41 -11.84 -22.87 -9.92
N ASP A 42 -12.54 -23.83 -9.32
CA ASP A 42 -13.10 -24.98 -10.04
C ASP A 42 -14.40 -24.63 -10.77
N GLY A 43 -15.14 -23.62 -10.29
CA GLY A 43 -16.37 -23.11 -10.91
C GLY A 43 -16.13 -22.00 -11.94
N ALA A 44 -17.02 -21.92 -12.94
CA ALA A 44 -17.09 -20.76 -13.84
C ALA A 44 -17.47 -19.47 -13.09
N GLU A 45 -18.26 -19.61 -12.02
CA GLU A 45 -18.68 -18.50 -11.14
C GLU A 45 -17.49 -17.88 -10.40
N ASP A 46 -16.52 -18.69 -9.96
CA ASP A 46 -15.33 -18.21 -9.26
C ASP A 46 -14.40 -17.41 -10.16
N LYS A 47 -14.27 -17.84 -11.41
CA LYS A 47 -13.52 -17.10 -12.43
C LYS A 47 -14.23 -15.80 -12.80
N GLN A 48 -15.56 -15.80 -12.88
CA GLN A 48 -16.34 -14.57 -13.10
C GLN A 48 -16.24 -13.61 -11.91
N ALA A 49 -16.26 -14.10 -10.67
CA ALA A 49 -16.08 -13.27 -9.48
C ALA A 49 -14.69 -12.63 -9.44
N LEU A 50 -13.63 -13.37 -9.79
CA LEU A 50 -12.27 -12.83 -9.92
C LEU A 50 -12.21 -11.72 -10.99
N MET A 51 -12.82 -11.96 -12.16
CA MET A 51 -12.86 -10.96 -13.23
C MET A 51 -13.62 -9.71 -12.80
N ARG A 52 -14.78 -9.86 -12.15
CA ARG A 52 -15.54 -8.72 -11.58
C ARG A 52 -14.69 -7.96 -10.58
N PHE A 53 -13.96 -8.64 -9.69
CA PHE A 53 -13.10 -8.00 -8.71
C PHE A 53 -11.98 -7.18 -9.36
N ILE A 54 -11.28 -7.74 -10.36
CA ILE A 54 -10.20 -7.04 -11.06
C ILE A 54 -10.71 -5.82 -11.83
N TYR A 55 -11.79 -5.98 -12.61
CA TYR A 55 -12.34 -4.88 -13.41
C TYR A 55 -13.02 -3.81 -12.55
N TYR A 56 -13.60 -4.19 -11.41
CA TYR A 56 -14.17 -3.23 -10.47
C TYR A 56 -13.09 -2.30 -9.90
N GLY A 57 -11.87 -2.78 -9.69
CA GLY A 57 -10.73 -1.95 -9.27
C GLY A 57 -10.39 -0.81 -10.25
N GLY A 58 -10.71 -0.97 -11.54
CA GLY A 58 -10.56 0.06 -12.57
C GLY A 58 -11.86 0.79 -12.95
N SER A 59 -12.96 0.53 -12.23
CA SER A 59 -14.28 1.05 -12.58
C SER A 59 -14.49 2.50 -12.13
N GLN A 60 -15.32 3.21 -12.89
CA GLN A 60 -15.84 4.53 -12.52
C GLN A 60 -16.61 4.47 -11.18
N GLU A 61 -17.40 3.42 -10.96
CA GLU A 61 -18.19 3.24 -9.75
C GLU A 61 -17.31 3.23 -8.49
N PHE A 62 -16.23 2.45 -8.50
CA PHE A 62 -15.29 2.38 -7.39
C PHE A 62 -14.57 3.72 -7.16
N PHE A 63 -14.19 4.41 -8.24
CA PHE A 63 -13.62 5.75 -8.15
C PHE A 63 -14.55 6.71 -7.41
N PHE A 64 -15.84 6.75 -7.76
CA PHE A 64 -16.80 7.62 -7.08
C PHE A 64 -17.08 7.20 -5.64
N VAL A 65 -17.00 5.91 -5.29
CA VAL A 65 -17.07 5.45 -3.88
C VAL A 65 -15.91 6.02 -3.05
N ILE A 66 -14.68 5.90 -3.55
CA ILE A 66 -13.50 6.48 -2.87
C ILE A 66 -13.61 8.00 -2.80
N PHE A 67 -13.97 8.64 -3.92
CA PHE A 67 -14.05 10.08 -4.04
C PHE A 67 -15.13 10.67 -3.11
N THR A 68 -16.33 10.08 -3.08
CA THR A 68 -17.40 10.49 -2.15
C THR A 68 -16.99 10.28 -0.71
N THR A 69 -16.31 9.17 -0.39
CA THR A 69 -15.78 8.95 0.97
C THR A 69 -14.78 10.02 1.37
N PHE A 70 -13.87 10.40 0.46
CA PHE A 70 -12.92 11.48 0.67
C PHE A 70 -13.61 12.83 0.88
N LEU A 71 -14.63 13.15 0.08
CA LEU A 71 -15.42 14.37 0.23
C LEU A 71 -16.16 14.40 1.58
N MET A 72 -16.77 13.29 1.99
CA MET A 72 -17.45 13.19 3.28
C MET A 72 -16.48 13.35 4.45
N MET A 73 -15.31 12.70 4.40
CA MET A 73 -14.27 12.87 5.41
C MET A 73 -13.80 14.33 5.48
N THR A 74 -13.63 14.98 4.34
CA THR A 74 -13.19 16.39 4.27
C THR A 74 -14.26 17.33 4.83
N ALA A 75 -15.52 17.18 4.43
CA ALA A 75 -16.63 17.99 4.90
C ALA A 75 -16.83 17.84 6.43
N TYR A 76 -16.83 16.60 6.93
CA TYR A 76 -16.91 16.35 8.37
C TYR A 76 -15.68 16.87 9.12
N GLY A 77 -14.51 16.79 8.50
CA GLY A 77 -13.25 17.29 9.03
C GLY A 77 -13.22 18.81 9.23
N ILE A 78 -13.76 19.57 8.27
CA ILE A 78 -13.88 21.04 8.38
C ILE A 78 -14.86 21.42 9.50
N TRP A 79 -15.94 20.67 9.68
CA TRP A 79 -16.90 20.93 10.75
C TRP A 79 -16.32 20.61 12.13
N ARG A 80 -15.52 19.54 12.25
CA ARG A 80 -14.97 19.09 13.53
C ARG A 80 -13.47 18.85 13.43
N ASN A 81 -12.69 19.84 13.83
CA ASN A 81 -11.23 19.76 13.92
C ASN A 81 -10.73 18.54 14.72
N ASN A 82 -11.46 18.12 15.76
CA ASN A 82 -11.12 16.93 16.55
C ASN A 82 -11.16 15.63 15.73
N PHE A 83 -12.01 15.56 14.70
CA PHE A 83 -12.05 14.41 13.79
C PHE A 83 -10.80 14.37 12.91
N MET A 84 -10.40 15.50 12.32
CA MET A 84 -9.17 15.59 11.52
C MET A 84 -7.93 15.19 12.33
N TRP A 85 -7.86 15.61 13.59
CA TRP A 85 -6.81 15.16 14.52
C TRP A 85 -6.85 13.65 14.80
N GLY A 86 -8.03 13.02 14.77
CA GLY A 86 -8.17 11.57 14.83
C GLY A 86 -7.62 10.88 13.57
N VAL A 87 -8.00 11.39 12.38
CA VAL A 87 -7.53 10.87 11.09
C VAL A 87 -6.01 10.95 10.97
N VAL A 88 -5.40 12.09 11.34
CA VAL A 88 -3.94 12.27 11.34
C VAL A 88 -3.27 11.25 12.26
N ARG A 89 -3.75 11.09 13.50
CA ARG A 89 -3.20 10.09 14.44
C ARG A 89 -3.31 8.66 13.92
N ALA A 90 -4.39 8.33 13.23
CA ALA A 90 -4.56 7.02 12.61
C ALA A 90 -3.55 6.80 11.46
N LEU A 91 -3.39 7.79 10.58
CA LEU A 91 -2.44 7.72 9.46
C LEU A 91 -0.98 7.68 9.95
N GLU A 92 -0.62 8.53 10.91
CA GLU A 92 0.70 8.51 11.55
C GLU A 92 0.95 7.18 12.27
N GLY A 93 -0.04 6.68 13.01
CA GLY A 93 0.03 5.38 13.68
C GLY A 93 0.22 4.22 12.71
N PHE A 94 -0.51 4.22 11.59
CA PHE A 94 -0.37 3.23 10.53
C PHE A 94 1.02 3.28 9.90
N ALA A 95 1.47 4.46 9.47
CA ALA A 95 2.79 4.64 8.86
C ALA A 95 3.93 4.28 9.82
N ASN A 96 3.80 4.61 11.11
CA ASN A 96 4.77 4.23 12.13
C ASN A 96 4.82 2.71 12.35
N THR A 97 3.66 2.05 12.40
CA THR A 97 3.57 0.61 12.63
C THR A 97 4.14 -0.17 11.44
N VAL A 98 3.68 0.15 10.23
CA VAL A 98 4.17 -0.48 8.99
C VAL A 98 5.65 -0.19 8.78
N GLY A 99 6.06 1.06 8.98
CA GLY A 99 7.47 1.47 8.87
C GLY A 99 8.41 0.73 9.80
N ARG A 100 8.04 0.60 11.08
CA ARG A 100 8.84 -0.16 12.06
C ARG A 100 8.92 -1.64 11.71
N PHE A 101 7.83 -2.22 11.21
CA PHE A 101 7.82 -3.61 10.79
C PHE A 101 8.71 -3.82 9.55
N MET A 102 8.58 -2.97 8.53
CA MET A 102 9.36 -3.04 7.30
C MET A 102 10.84 -2.64 7.48
N ALA A 103 11.20 -1.90 8.52
CA ALA A 103 12.60 -1.60 8.83
C ALA A 103 13.44 -2.88 9.04
N TRP A 104 12.83 -3.97 9.51
CA TRP A 104 13.49 -5.27 9.63
C TRP A 104 13.88 -5.88 8.27
N ALA A 105 13.18 -5.53 7.19
CA ALA A 105 13.55 -5.97 5.84
C ALA A 105 14.93 -5.46 5.44
N GLY A 106 15.35 -4.28 5.92
CA GLY A 106 16.71 -3.77 5.69
C GLY A 106 17.78 -4.60 6.39
N LEU A 107 17.51 -5.07 7.61
CA LEU A 107 18.41 -5.98 8.32
C LEU A 107 18.49 -7.34 7.62
N LEU A 108 17.33 -7.90 7.24
CA LEU A 108 17.26 -9.16 6.50
C LEU A 108 18.00 -9.08 5.16
N MET A 109 17.84 -7.99 4.42
CA MET A 109 18.54 -7.75 3.16
C MET A 109 20.06 -7.84 3.33
N VAL A 110 20.62 -7.19 4.35
CA VAL A 110 22.06 -7.22 4.60
C VAL A 110 22.55 -8.62 4.98
N LEU A 111 21.80 -9.32 5.85
CA LEU A 111 22.15 -10.71 6.22
C LEU A 111 22.10 -11.65 5.01
N GLN A 112 21.05 -11.52 4.20
CA GLN A 112 20.89 -12.29 2.96
C GLN A 112 22.01 -11.98 1.96
N GLN A 113 22.40 -10.72 1.80
CA GLN A 113 23.55 -10.32 0.97
C GLN A 113 24.85 -10.98 1.43
N ILE A 114 25.11 -10.99 2.74
CA ILE A 114 26.30 -11.65 3.30
C ILE A 114 26.28 -13.13 2.95
N VAL A 115 25.18 -13.84 3.21
CA VAL A 115 25.05 -15.27 2.89
C VAL A 115 25.29 -15.53 1.40
N ILE A 116 24.70 -14.72 0.51
CA ILE A 116 24.90 -14.86 -0.94
C ILE A 116 26.38 -14.71 -1.32
N VAL A 117 27.05 -13.68 -0.79
CA VAL A 117 28.48 -13.45 -1.06
C VAL A 117 29.32 -14.62 -0.56
N PHE A 118 29.06 -15.16 0.63
CA PHE A 118 29.77 -16.33 1.16
C PHE A 118 29.56 -17.57 0.29
N MET A 119 28.31 -17.89 -0.06
CA MET A 119 27.98 -19.08 -0.85
C MET A 119 28.60 -19.03 -2.25
N GLN A 120 28.54 -17.87 -2.92
CA GLN A 120 29.09 -17.72 -4.26
C GLN A 120 30.61 -17.57 -4.29
N ARG A 121 31.20 -16.80 -3.36
CA ARG A 121 32.62 -16.40 -3.43
C ARG A 121 33.55 -17.37 -2.71
N ILE A 122 33.09 -18.03 -1.65
CA ILE A 122 33.93 -18.94 -0.86
C ILE A 122 33.62 -20.41 -1.22
N PHE A 123 32.34 -20.78 -1.23
CA PHE A 123 31.93 -22.16 -1.48
C PHE A 123 31.63 -22.46 -2.95
N THR A 124 31.58 -21.45 -3.82
CA THR A 124 31.23 -21.58 -5.25
C THR A 124 29.92 -22.36 -5.48
N ALA A 125 28.99 -22.26 -4.53
CA ALA A 125 27.71 -22.96 -4.57
C ALA A 125 26.70 -22.19 -5.43
N ALA A 126 26.03 -22.90 -6.34
CA ALA A 126 24.99 -22.35 -7.22
C ALA A 126 23.61 -22.26 -6.55
N GLU A 127 23.42 -22.99 -5.45
CA GLU A 127 22.16 -23.12 -4.73
C GLU A 127 22.37 -22.89 -3.23
N ILE A 128 21.35 -22.34 -2.57
CA ILE A 128 21.33 -22.13 -1.12
C ILE A 128 20.20 -23.00 -0.56
N THR A 129 20.57 -23.94 0.31
CA THR A 129 19.62 -24.78 1.04
C THR A 129 19.51 -24.29 2.48
N LEU A 130 18.34 -23.80 2.85
CA LEU A 130 17.98 -23.53 4.24
C LEU A 130 17.17 -24.69 4.78
N ALA A 131 17.68 -25.36 5.82
CA ALA A 131 17.00 -26.49 6.45
C ALA A 131 16.38 -26.06 7.78
N PHE A 132 15.05 -25.90 7.78
CA PHE A 132 14.23 -25.82 8.99
C PHE A 132 13.14 -26.90 8.89
N GLY A 133 13.48 -28.12 9.29
CA GLY A 133 12.60 -29.29 9.14
C GLY A 133 12.63 -29.87 7.72
N ALA A 134 12.02 -29.19 6.75
CA ALA A 134 12.12 -29.54 5.33
C ALA A 134 13.17 -28.66 4.64
N PRO A 135 14.06 -29.21 3.79
CA PRO A 135 15.06 -28.42 3.10
C PRO A 135 14.41 -27.57 2.00
N LEU A 136 14.51 -26.25 2.14
CA LEU A 136 14.16 -25.30 1.09
C LEU A 136 15.42 -25.00 0.28
N THR A 137 15.57 -25.68 -0.86
CA THR A 137 16.66 -25.41 -1.81
C THR A 137 16.17 -24.46 -2.89
N LYS A 138 16.88 -23.33 -3.05
CA LYS A 138 16.61 -22.33 -4.08
C LYS A 138 17.92 -21.81 -4.68
N ASP A 139 17.90 -21.55 -5.98
CA ASP A 139 19.02 -21.00 -6.71
C ASP A 139 19.37 -19.60 -6.23
N VAL A 140 20.63 -19.20 -6.41
CA VAL A 140 21.07 -17.85 -6.02
C VAL A 140 20.31 -16.74 -6.76
N SER A 141 19.79 -17.01 -7.98
CA SER A 141 18.95 -16.04 -8.71
C SER A 141 17.66 -15.68 -7.97
N TRP A 142 17.01 -16.66 -7.34
CA TRP A 142 15.81 -16.44 -6.52
C TRP A 142 16.09 -15.49 -5.36
N TRP A 143 17.21 -15.71 -4.66
CA TRP A 143 17.66 -14.87 -3.56
C TRP A 143 18.04 -13.46 -4.03
N ALA A 144 18.57 -13.30 -5.24
CA ALA A 144 18.83 -12.00 -5.85
C ALA A 144 17.55 -11.25 -6.26
N GLU A 145 16.49 -11.96 -6.68
CA GLU A 145 15.18 -11.36 -6.95
C GLU A 145 14.48 -10.92 -5.66
N SER A 146 14.57 -11.73 -4.60
CA SER A 146 14.08 -11.36 -3.26
C SER A 146 14.73 -10.07 -2.74
N LEU A 147 16.04 -9.85 -2.97
CA LEU A 147 16.71 -8.60 -2.62
C LEU A 147 16.13 -7.37 -3.33
N LYS A 148 15.71 -7.51 -4.60
CA LYS A 148 15.05 -6.42 -5.34
C LYS A 148 13.71 -6.07 -4.72
N PHE A 149 12.95 -7.09 -4.31
CA PHE A 149 11.67 -6.92 -3.63
C PHE A 149 11.83 -6.23 -2.27
N GLU A 150 12.78 -6.66 -1.45
CA GLU A 150 13.09 -6.03 -0.16
C GLU A 150 13.50 -4.57 -0.32
N ASN A 151 14.27 -4.25 -1.37
CA ASN A 151 14.67 -2.87 -1.67
C ASN A 151 13.45 -2.01 -2.03
N ALA A 152 12.57 -2.52 -2.90
CA ALA A 152 11.34 -1.84 -3.25
C ALA A 152 10.46 -1.59 -2.00
N LEU A 153 10.34 -2.57 -1.09
CA LEU A 153 9.61 -2.41 0.17
C LEU A 153 10.21 -1.32 1.06
N ILE A 154 11.54 -1.31 1.23
CA ILE A 154 12.22 -0.29 2.04
C ILE A 154 12.01 1.10 1.45
N VAL A 155 12.18 1.26 0.14
CA VAL A 155 11.99 2.57 -0.51
C VAL A 155 10.53 3.03 -0.43
N ALA A 156 9.56 2.15 -0.72
CA ALA A 156 8.15 2.52 -0.75
C ALA A 156 7.54 2.74 0.66
N LEU A 157 7.93 1.93 1.65
CA LEU A 157 7.27 1.89 2.95
C LEU A 157 8.11 2.56 4.06
N CYS A 158 9.45 2.46 4.02
CA CYS A 158 10.31 3.08 5.03
C CYS A 158 10.59 4.56 4.75
N ALA A 159 10.46 5.05 3.51
CA ALA A 159 10.59 6.49 3.23
C ALA A 159 9.48 7.31 3.93
N THR A 160 8.24 6.85 3.88
CA THR A 160 7.13 7.49 4.61
C THR A 160 7.35 7.47 6.12
N TYR A 161 7.91 6.36 6.64
CA TYR A 161 8.26 6.23 8.05
C TYR A 161 9.29 7.25 8.52
N THR A 162 10.35 7.50 7.75
CA THR A 162 11.37 8.50 8.12
C THR A 162 10.80 9.91 8.13
N PHE A 163 9.84 10.22 7.25
CA PHE A 163 9.13 11.49 7.28
C PHE A 163 8.26 11.64 8.54
N VAL A 164 7.51 10.61 8.93
CA VAL A 164 6.66 10.62 10.13
C VAL A 164 7.49 10.74 11.41
N GLN A 165 8.67 10.12 11.47
CA GLN A 165 9.58 10.22 12.62
C GLN A 165 10.35 11.55 12.69
N GLY A 166 10.20 12.44 11.70
CA GLY A 166 11.00 13.66 11.62
C GLY A 166 12.51 13.39 11.40
N GLY A 167 12.86 12.20 10.90
CA GLY A 167 14.24 11.79 10.59
C GLY A 167 14.85 12.52 9.39
N HIS A 168 14.05 13.32 8.69
CA HIS A 168 14.56 14.33 7.78
C HIS A 168 15.33 15.36 8.60
N VAL A 169 16.66 15.19 8.71
CA VAL A 169 17.56 16.25 9.14
C VAL A 169 17.41 17.40 8.15
N ARG A 170 16.48 18.31 8.42
CA ARG A 170 16.41 19.57 7.69
C ARG A 170 17.72 20.28 7.98
N VAL A 171 18.61 20.33 6.98
CA VAL A 171 19.80 21.18 7.02
C VAL A 171 19.40 22.65 7.32
N ASP A 172 18.14 23.02 7.08
CA ASP A 172 17.54 24.29 7.53
C ASP A 172 17.58 24.52 9.05
N LEU A 173 17.56 23.48 9.90
CA LEU A 173 17.68 23.67 11.35
C LEU A 173 19.12 24.07 11.74
N VAL A 174 20.12 23.60 10.99
CA VAL A 174 21.51 24.06 11.12
C VAL A 174 21.64 25.48 10.58
N TYR A 175 21.12 25.75 9.37
CA TYR A 175 21.14 27.11 8.80
C TYR A 175 20.37 28.12 9.65
N SER A 176 19.30 27.76 10.35
CA SER A 176 18.56 28.71 11.20
C SER A 176 19.36 29.20 12.43
N LYS A 177 20.29 28.39 12.95
CA LYS A 177 21.20 28.78 14.06
C LYS A 177 22.51 29.43 13.60
N VAL A 178 22.85 29.37 12.32
CA VAL A 178 24.09 29.96 11.82
C VAL A 178 23.91 31.48 11.59
N LYS A 179 24.88 32.27 12.08
CA LYS A 179 24.89 33.74 11.93
C LYS A 179 24.82 34.16 10.45
N PHE A 180 24.14 35.27 10.17
CA PHE A 180 23.92 35.82 8.83
C PHE A 180 25.21 35.94 7.98
N ARG A 181 26.37 36.12 8.61
CA ARG A 181 27.68 36.19 7.94
C ARG A 181 28.16 34.89 7.28
N THR A 182 27.61 33.73 7.63
CA THR A 182 27.97 32.44 7.04
C THR A 182 26.92 31.96 6.02
N LYS A 183 25.76 32.64 5.95
CA LYS A 183 24.68 32.35 4.98
C LYS A 183 24.91 32.98 3.60
N ARG A 184 25.95 33.80 3.45
CA ARG A 184 26.29 34.51 2.23
C ARG A 184 27.68 34.11 1.77
#